data_AF-A0A1A9KJK0-F1
#
_entry.id   AF-A0A1A9KJK0-F1
#
_cell.length_a   1.000
_cell.length_b   1.000
_cell.length_c   1.000
_cell.angle_alpha   90.00
_cell.angle_beta   90.00
_cell.angle_gamma   90.00
#
_symmetry.space_group_name_H-M   'P 1'
#
loop_
_entity.id
_entity.type
_entity.pdbx_description
1 polymer ?
#
loop_
_entity_poly.entity_id
_entity_poly.type
_entity_poly.pdbx_seq_one_letter_code
_entity_poly.pdbx_strand_id
1 'polypeptide(L)'
;MPRVLPCALLLLAAAHAAAVETPPVRPSDWGPDTPLMQAVPPRQLDDKVGQRASDSDESKLWISHTDFRLHDDIGFFIRRMLIRMSSNGPKGTPLMLDDPRAMVARIQAGDIFVADATLATLLNAELRSADAPVRNLVLATRKDGQEVRGELLRKGRWRPLRMLTGIEQAGPLKVALVPQRIFVDGVDVTPSLSAASIEMSEVLQLHTAHMQLVGNRILVDLDGLFPPPRLEFAVRSLKLADGGMDLQLGDDLASLQWPQLQAPESYMFIQGGDIKMARTILVKAYALFTSLSPGQPLLFNLYDYRRQLQYGEIRLRQDGMVHIAVSPVKAPAPQEKAL
;
A
#
# COMPACT_ATOMS: atom_id res chain seq x y z
N MET A 1 -46.09 53.75 32.23
CA MET A 1 -45.34 54.72 31.40
C MET A 1 -43.85 54.36 31.45
N PRO A 2 -43.10 54.55 30.37
CA PRO A 2 -42.30 53.52 29.67
C PRO A 2 -40.79 53.58 30.02
N ARG A 3 -39.92 52.57 29.77
CA ARG A 3 -39.30 52.19 28.47
C ARG A 3 -38.28 51.06 28.74
N VAL A 4 -38.32 49.91 28.05
CA VAL A 4 -37.48 49.47 26.89
C VAL A 4 -36.62 48.24 27.25
N LEU A 5 -37.01 47.08 26.71
CA LEU A 5 -36.14 45.95 26.30
C LEU A 5 -35.50 46.29 24.92
N PRO A 6 -34.56 45.52 24.32
CA PRO A 6 -33.85 44.30 24.75
C PRO A 6 -32.34 44.30 24.37
N CYS A 7 -31.60 43.23 24.69
CA CYS A 7 -30.84 42.47 23.65
C CYS A 7 -30.11 41.27 24.27
N ALA A 8 -30.50 40.09 23.82
CA ALA A 8 -29.80 38.84 24.02
C ALA A 8 -28.50 38.84 23.21
N LEU A 9 -27.37 38.49 23.84
CA LEU A 9 -26.16 38.10 23.12
C LEU A 9 -26.10 36.57 23.08
N LEU A 10 -26.27 36.01 21.88
CA LEU A 10 -25.83 34.67 21.54
C LEU A 10 -24.30 34.61 21.64
N LEU A 11 -23.76 33.69 22.45
CA LEU A 11 -22.37 33.28 22.39
C LEU A 11 -22.21 32.25 21.25
N LEU A 12 -21.65 32.69 20.12
CA LEU A 12 -21.03 31.80 19.13
C LEU A 12 -19.70 31.28 19.72
N ALA A 13 -19.64 29.99 20.07
CA ALA A 13 -18.39 29.31 20.31
C ALA A 13 -17.78 28.89 18.96
N ALA A 14 -16.85 29.68 18.44
CA ALA A 14 -16.01 29.28 17.32
C ALA A 14 -14.91 28.34 17.83
N ALA A 15 -15.05 27.04 17.54
CA ALA A 15 -13.98 26.07 17.74
C ALA A 15 -12.82 26.41 16.79
N HIS A 16 -11.74 26.97 17.33
CA HIS A 16 -10.49 27.13 16.61
C HIS A 16 -9.87 25.74 16.42
N ALA A 17 -9.78 25.29 15.16
CA ALA A 17 -8.91 24.19 14.79
C ALA A 17 -7.46 24.61 15.11
N ALA A 18 -6.84 23.94 16.08
CA ALA A 18 -5.43 24.12 16.37
C ALA A 18 -4.63 23.71 15.13
N ALA A 19 -3.94 24.69 14.54
CA ALA A 19 -2.94 24.41 13.52
C ALA A 19 -1.85 23.54 14.16
N VAL A 20 -1.55 22.40 13.55
CA VAL A 20 -0.35 21.61 13.88
C VAL A 20 0.85 22.44 13.46
N GLU A 21 1.46 23.17 14.39
CA GLU A 21 2.74 23.83 14.15
C GLU A 21 3.80 22.75 13.89
N THR A 22 4.27 22.66 12.66
CA THR A 22 5.46 21.87 12.35
C THR A 22 6.65 22.50 13.07
N PRO A 23 7.37 21.77 13.94
CA PRO A 23 8.52 22.33 14.64
C PRO A 23 9.57 22.82 13.63
N PRO A 24 10.17 24.02 13.83
CA PRO A 24 11.19 24.52 12.93
C PRO A 24 12.43 23.63 13.00
N VAL A 25 12.80 23.05 11.86
CA VAL A 25 14.04 22.31 11.65
C VAL A 25 15.21 23.23 12.00
N ARG A 26 16.10 22.81 12.90
CA ARG A 26 17.22 23.65 13.35
C ARG A 26 18.40 23.58 12.38
N PRO A 27 19.06 24.71 12.05
CA PRO A 27 20.27 24.76 11.20
C PRO A 27 21.46 23.92 11.66
N SER A 28 21.53 23.51 12.94
CA SER A 28 22.60 22.66 13.48
C SER A 28 22.48 21.18 13.08
N ASP A 29 21.36 20.77 12.48
CA ASP A 29 21.17 19.44 11.90
C ASP A 29 21.63 19.38 10.42
N TRP A 30 22.30 20.44 9.94
CA TRP A 30 22.76 20.56 8.55
C TRP A 30 24.26 20.33 8.48
N GLY A 31 24.63 19.12 8.06
CA GLY A 31 26.01 18.72 7.82
C GLY A 31 26.09 17.25 7.36
N PRO A 32 27.18 16.85 6.68
CA PRO A 32 27.39 15.45 6.27
C PRO A 32 27.50 14.49 7.47
N ASP A 33 27.71 15.01 8.68
CA ASP A 33 27.99 14.25 9.90
C ASP A 33 26.75 13.90 10.74
N THR A 34 25.55 14.12 10.21
CA THR A 34 24.34 13.66 10.92
C THR A 34 24.25 12.12 10.90
N PRO A 35 23.73 11.48 11.96
CA PRO A 35 23.61 10.01 12.02
C PRO A 35 22.89 9.40 10.81
N LEU A 36 21.85 10.08 10.29
CA LEU A 36 21.12 9.65 9.09
C LEU A 36 21.97 9.74 7.82
N MET A 37 22.83 10.76 7.72
CA MET A 37 23.76 10.89 6.60
C MET A 37 24.92 9.90 6.69
N GLN A 38 25.21 9.33 7.86
CA GLN A 38 26.20 8.25 8.04
C GLN A 38 25.59 6.84 7.97
N ALA A 39 24.25 6.74 8.01
CA ALA A 39 23.51 5.47 8.01
C ALA A 39 23.79 4.58 6.79
N VAL A 40 24.14 5.18 5.66
CA VAL A 40 24.46 4.46 4.43
C VAL A 40 25.99 4.43 4.27
N PRO A 41 26.62 3.27 4.02
CA PRO A 41 28.05 3.22 3.73
C PRO A 41 28.47 4.22 2.65
N PRO A 42 29.64 4.87 2.78
CA PRO A 42 30.12 5.77 1.74
C PRO A 42 30.38 4.97 0.46
N ARG A 43 29.93 5.50 -0.67
CA ARG A 43 30.22 4.93 -1.98
C ARG A 43 31.49 5.57 -2.54
N GLN A 44 32.39 4.76 -3.08
CA GLN A 44 33.45 5.30 -3.92
C GLN A 44 32.83 5.76 -5.23
N LEU A 45 32.91 7.06 -5.49
CA LEU A 45 32.56 7.64 -6.77
C LEU A 45 33.50 7.07 -7.85
N ASP A 46 32.94 6.45 -8.89
CA ASP A 46 33.72 5.89 -9.99
C ASP A 46 34.20 7.01 -10.93
N ASP A 47 35.26 6.79 -11.72
CA ASP A 47 35.71 7.77 -12.73
C ASP A 47 34.63 8.10 -13.78
N LYS A 48 33.56 7.29 -13.81
CA LYS A 48 32.34 7.44 -14.60
C LYS A 48 31.27 8.33 -13.95
N VAL A 49 31.56 9.11 -12.90
CA VAL A 49 30.61 10.06 -12.29
C VAL A 49 29.98 11.03 -13.30
N GLY A 50 30.69 11.35 -14.38
CA GLY A 50 30.18 12.20 -15.47
C GLY A 50 29.22 11.50 -16.45
N GLN A 51 28.98 10.19 -16.30
CA GLN A 51 28.05 9.47 -17.17
C GLN A 51 26.61 9.89 -16.88
N ARG A 52 25.85 10.12 -17.97
CA ARG A 52 24.49 10.64 -17.92
C ARG A 52 23.42 9.55 -17.67
N ALA A 53 23.83 8.29 -17.55
CA ALA A 53 22.95 7.14 -17.33
C ALA A 53 23.64 6.03 -16.53
N SER A 54 22.84 5.17 -15.90
CA SER A 54 23.31 3.92 -15.28
C SER A 54 23.66 2.84 -16.30
N ASP A 55 24.60 1.98 -15.93
CA ASP A 55 24.90 0.74 -16.67
C ASP A 55 23.80 -0.34 -16.43
N SER A 56 22.86 -0.10 -15.52
CA SER A 56 21.75 -1.00 -15.17
C SER A 56 20.39 -0.33 -15.41
N ASP A 57 19.45 -1.07 -16.00
CA ASP A 57 18.06 -0.65 -16.19
C ASP A 57 17.16 -0.97 -14.97
N GLU A 58 17.73 -1.55 -13.90
CA GLU A 58 17.00 -1.93 -12.69
C GLU A 58 17.53 -1.18 -11.46
N SER A 59 16.61 -0.80 -10.57
CA SER A 59 16.92 -0.32 -9.23
C SER A 59 16.49 -1.37 -8.21
N LYS A 60 17.33 -1.65 -7.22
CA LYS A 60 16.96 -2.47 -6.07
C LYS A 60 16.40 -1.57 -4.97
N LEU A 61 15.27 -1.96 -4.42
CA LEU A 61 14.59 -1.29 -3.32
C LEU A 61 14.50 -2.24 -2.13
N TRP A 62 15.19 -1.92 -1.04
CA TRP A 62 15.10 -2.60 0.25
C TRP A 62 14.18 -1.81 1.16
N ILE A 63 13.23 -2.50 1.78
CA ILE A 63 12.25 -1.89 2.67
C ILE A 63 12.32 -2.58 4.02
N SER A 64 12.21 -1.80 5.10
CA SER A 64 12.14 -2.28 6.48
C SER A 64 11.07 -1.51 7.24
N HIS A 65 10.20 -2.23 7.96
CA HIS A 65 9.18 -1.71 8.89
C HIS A 65 8.45 -0.45 8.39
N THR A 66 7.89 -0.49 7.18
CA THR A 66 7.31 0.67 6.50
C THR A 66 5.82 0.46 6.23
N ASP A 67 4.99 1.47 6.51
CA ASP A 67 3.63 1.57 5.95
C ASP A 67 3.76 2.05 4.50
N PHE A 68 3.70 1.10 3.56
CA PHE A 68 3.84 1.37 2.14
C PHE A 68 2.46 1.38 1.49
N ARG A 69 2.08 2.51 0.92
CA ARG A 69 0.80 2.70 0.24
C ARG A 69 1.04 2.86 -1.25
N LEU A 70 0.30 2.12 -2.05
CA LEU A 70 0.18 2.42 -3.47
C LEU A 70 -0.68 3.67 -3.63
N HIS A 71 -1.82 3.65 -2.95
CA HIS A 71 -2.80 4.73 -2.86
C HIS A 71 -3.31 4.77 -1.40
N ASP A 72 -3.89 5.88 -0.95
CA ASP A 72 -4.32 6.11 0.43
C ASP A 72 -5.05 4.92 1.11
N ASP A 73 -5.95 4.25 0.40
CA ASP A 73 -6.76 3.13 0.91
C ASP A 73 -6.19 1.74 0.57
N ILE A 74 -5.11 1.68 -0.21
CA ILE A 74 -4.45 0.44 -0.67
C ILE A 74 -2.98 0.48 -0.26
N GLY A 75 -2.66 -0.22 0.83
CA GLY A 75 -1.30 -0.30 1.36
C GLY A 75 -1.02 -1.58 2.12
N PHE A 76 0.25 -1.72 2.49
CA PHE A 76 0.82 -2.89 3.14
C PHE A 76 1.75 -2.41 4.24
N PHE A 77 1.67 -3.07 5.39
CA PHE A 77 2.77 -2.96 6.34
C PHE A 77 3.87 -3.93 5.94
N ILE A 78 4.98 -3.39 5.45
CA ILE A 78 6.13 -4.17 5.03
C ILE A 78 7.08 -4.31 6.21
N ARG A 79 7.23 -5.54 6.72
CA ARG A 79 8.24 -5.84 7.74
C ARG A 79 9.62 -5.80 7.12
N ARG A 80 9.83 -6.58 6.07
CA ARG A 80 11.06 -6.57 5.26
C ARG A 80 10.73 -6.96 3.82
N MET A 81 11.34 -6.29 2.85
CA MET A 81 11.17 -6.65 1.44
C MET A 81 12.37 -6.23 0.60
N LEU A 82 12.67 -7.00 -0.44
CA LEU A 82 13.54 -6.62 -1.54
C LEU A 82 12.76 -6.67 -2.86
N ILE A 83 12.76 -5.55 -3.57
CA ILE A 83 12.10 -5.38 -4.87
C ILE A 83 13.17 -5.01 -5.91
N ARG A 84 13.11 -5.62 -7.09
CA ARG A 84 13.75 -5.08 -8.29
C ARG A 84 12.74 -4.26 -9.07
N MET A 85 13.03 -2.99 -9.24
CA MET A 85 12.18 -2.05 -9.97
C MET A 85 12.78 -1.77 -11.33
N SER A 86 11.95 -1.73 -12.37
CA SER A 86 12.37 -1.36 -13.72
C SER A 86 11.29 -0.55 -14.43
N SER A 87 11.69 0.18 -15.47
CA SER A 87 10.74 0.76 -16.41
C SER A 87 10.22 -0.32 -17.37
N ASN A 88 8.96 -0.23 -17.78
CA ASN A 88 8.43 -0.99 -18.91
C ASN A 88 8.63 -0.31 -20.27
N GLY A 89 9.32 0.85 -20.29
CA GLY A 89 9.71 1.56 -21.50
C GLY A 89 10.93 0.96 -22.20
N PRO A 90 11.41 1.60 -23.28
CA PRO A 90 12.63 1.20 -23.97
C PRO A 90 13.85 1.19 -23.02
N LYS A 91 14.86 0.39 -23.36
CA LYS A 91 16.12 0.32 -22.62
C LYS A 91 16.73 1.71 -22.39
N GLY A 92 17.27 1.97 -21.19
CA GLY A 92 17.81 3.27 -20.79
C GLY A 92 16.75 4.29 -20.37
N THR A 93 15.46 3.95 -20.41
CA THR A 93 14.41 4.79 -19.82
C THR A 93 14.52 4.74 -18.30
N PRO A 94 14.68 5.88 -17.60
CA PRO A 94 14.69 5.87 -16.15
C PRO A 94 13.36 5.36 -15.58
N LEU A 95 13.39 4.74 -14.42
CA LEU A 95 12.19 4.41 -13.66
C LEU A 95 11.46 5.71 -13.27
N MET A 96 10.19 5.83 -13.64
CA MET A 96 9.37 7.02 -13.39
C MET A 96 8.53 6.84 -12.13
N LEU A 97 8.92 7.40 -10.97
CA LEU A 97 8.05 7.38 -9.78
C LEU A 97 6.77 8.21 -9.98
N ASP A 98 6.81 9.20 -10.87
CA ASP A 98 5.66 10.03 -11.26
C ASP A 98 4.63 9.28 -12.11
N ASP A 99 4.98 8.14 -12.70
CA ASP A 99 4.08 7.33 -13.50
C ASP A 99 4.18 5.85 -13.10
N PRO A 100 3.43 5.44 -12.06
CA PRO A 100 3.39 4.04 -11.64
C PRO A 100 3.01 3.06 -12.74
N ARG A 101 2.28 3.49 -13.80
CA ARG A 101 1.91 2.60 -14.92
C ARG A 101 3.11 2.23 -15.78
N ALA A 102 4.17 3.05 -15.76
CA ALA A 102 5.41 2.78 -16.47
C ALA A 102 6.41 1.91 -15.66
N MET A 103 6.01 1.44 -14.48
CA MET A 103 6.88 0.72 -13.55
C MET A 103 6.50 -0.76 -13.45
N VAL A 104 7.52 -1.61 -13.36
CA VAL A 104 7.41 -3.01 -12.95
C VAL A 104 8.17 -3.19 -11.64
N ALA A 105 7.51 -3.74 -10.63
CA ALA A 105 8.06 -4.03 -9.33
C ALA A 105 8.08 -5.55 -9.11
N ARG A 106 9.25 -6.16 -9.29
CA ARG A 106 9.47 -7.58 -9.07
C ARG A 106 9.93 -7.84 -7.64
N ILE A 107 9.03 -8.40 -6.84
CA ILE A 107 9.30 -8.73 -5.44
C ILE A 107 10.17 -10.00 -5.41
N GLN A 108 11.40 -9.86 -4.94
CA GLN A 108 12.32 -10.99 -4.79
C GLN A 108 12.00 -11.80 -3.55
N ALA A 109 11.82 -11.11 -2.42
CA ALA A 109 11.41 -11.70 -1.15
C ALA A 109 10.71 -10.63 -0.33
N GLY A 110 9.69 -11.01 0.42
CA GLY A 110 8.95 -10.09 1.27
C GLY A 110 8.24 -10.77 2.42
N ASP A 111 8.08 -10.03 3.51
CA ASP A 111 7.17 -10.34 4.61
C ASP A 111 6.31 -9.10 4.86
N ILE A 112 5.00 -9.24 4.63
CA ILE A 112 4.04 -8.15 4.70
C ILE A 112 2.81 -8.54 5.51
N PHE A 113 2.15 -7.53 6.06
CA PHE A 113 0.79 -7.62 6.57
C PHE A 113 -0.14 -6.80 5.69
N VAL A 114 -1.27 -7.40 5.31
CA VAL A 114 -2.34 -6.77 4.52
C VAL A 114 -3.59 -6.67 5.38
N ALA A 115 -4.04 -5.45 5.63
CA ALA A 115 -5.21 -5.19 6.47
C ALA A 115 -6.51 -5.55 5.75
N ASP A 116 -7.53 -5.94 6.52
CA ASP A 116 -8.88 -6.23 6.03
C ASP A 116 -9.47 -5.09 5.20
N ALA A 117 -9.22 -3.84 5.60
CA ALA A 117 -9.68 -2.66 4.87
C ALA A 117 -9.08 -2.59 3.45
N THR A 118 -7.78 -2.89 3.30
CA THR A 118 -7.13 -2.91 1.98
C THR A 118 -7.67 -4.04 1.12
N LEU A 119 -7.87 -5.24 1.69
CA LEU A 119 -8.49 -6.36 0.98
C LEU A 119 -9.91 -5.99 0.52
N ALA A 120 -10.73 -5.41 1.41
CA ALA A 120 -12.07 -4.93 1.08
C ALA A 120 -12.04 -3.89 -0.06
N THR A 121 -11.11 -2.93 -0.02
CA THR A 121 -10.96 -1.91 -1.06
C THR A 121 -10.67 -2.54 -2.42
N LEU A 122 -9.70 -3.47 -2.48
CA LEU A 122 -9.32 -4.17 -3.71
C LEU A 122 -10.48 -5.00 -4.28
N LEU A 123 -11.09 -5.86 -3.45
CA LEU A 123 -12.20 -6.72 -3.89
C LEU A 123 -13.42 -5.91 -4.32
N ASN A 124 -13.77 -4.84 -3.60
CA ASN A 124 -14.89 -3.98 -4.01
C ASN A 124 -14.60 -3.20 -5.30
N ALA A 125 -13.35 -2.81 -5.56
CA ALA A 125 -13.00 -2.17 -6.82
C ALA A 125 -13.23 -3.14 -7.99
N GLU A 126 -12.80 -4.38 -7.84
CA GLU A 126 -12.99 -5.43 -8.83
C GLU A 126 -14.47 -5.75 -9.07
N LEU A 127 -15.24 -5.97 -7.99
CA LEU A 127 -16.68 -6.24 -8.07
C LEU A 127 -17.46 -5.10 -8.74
N ARG A 128 -17.11 -3.84 -8.46
CA ARG A 128 -17.71 -2.68 -9.13
C ARG A 128 -17.37 -2.63 -10.61
N SER A 129 -16.12 -2.91 -10.97
CA SER A 129 -15.68 -2.88 -12.37
C SER A 129 -16.41 -3.94 -13.23
N ALA A 130 -16.79 -5.06 -12.62
CA ALA A 130 -17.50 -6.15 -13.30
C ALA A 130 -19.03 -6.09 -13.18
N ASP A 131 -19.60 -5.06 -12.55
CA ASP A 131 -21.03 -5.00 -12.19
C ASP A 131 -21.54 -6.29 -11.51
N ALA A 132 -20.74 -6.81 -10.58
CA ALA A 132 -20.99 -8.10 -9.97
C ALA A 132 -22.27 -8.09 -9.12
N PRO A 133 -22.97 -9.24 -8.98
CA PRO A 133 -24.16 -9.37 -8.14
C PRO A 133 -23.84 -9.36 -6.63
N VAL A 134 -22.63 -8.94 -6.23
CA VAL A 134 -22.18 -8.81 -4.85
C VAL A 134 -21.42 -7.50 -4.70
N ARG A 135 -21.61 -6.78 -3.59
CA ARG A 135 -20.94 -5.50 -3.35
C ARG A 135 -20.79 -5.17 -1.87
N ASN A 136 -20.13 -4.05 -1.59
CA ASN A 136 -19.98 -3.46 -0.26
C ASN A 136 -19.37 -4.45 0.74
N LEU A 137 -18.37 -5.20 0.28
CA LEU A 137 -17.67 -6.17 1.10
C LEU A 137 -16.94 -5.48 2.26
N VAL A 138 -17.09 -6.04 3.45
CA VAL A 138 -16.33 -5.71 4.65
C VAL A 138 -15.81 -7.01 5.23
N LEU A 139 -14.51 -7.05 5.50
CA LEU A 139 -13.82 -8.23 6.01
C LEU A 139 -13.48 -8.02 7.48
N ALA A 140 -13.56 -9.08 8.26
CA ALA A 140 -13.11 -9.12 9.64
C ALA A 140 -12.39 -10.45 9.88
N THR A 141 -11.06 -10.39 9.89
CA THR A 141 -10.20 -11.56 9.99
C THR A 141 -9.73 -11.78 11.43
N ARG A 142 -9.68 -13.05 11.81
CA ARG A 142 -9.08 -13.59 13.03
C ARG A 142 -8.20 -14.78 12.65
N LYS A 143 -7.39 -15.25 13.59
CA LYS A 143 -6.43 -16.35 13.35
C LYS A 143 -7.08 -17.66 12.89
N ASP A 144 -8.35 -17.88 13.24
CA ASP A 144 -9.11 -19.11 12.99
C ASP A 144 -10.13 -18.99 11.85
N GLY A 145 -10.32 -17.79 11.29
CA GLY A 145 -11.24 -17.60 10.19
C GLY A 145 -11.48 -16.14 9.85
N GLN A 146 -12.28 -15.93 8.81
CA GLN A 146 -12.66 -14.61 8.34
C GLN A 146 -14.17 -14.51 8.25
N GLU A 147 -14.72 -13.41 8.74
CA GLU A 147 -16.10 -13.04 8.46
C GLU A 147 -16.12 -12.04 7.31
N VAL A 148 -16.91 -12.32 6.28
CA VAL A 148 -17.14 -11.42 5.14
C VAL A 148 -18.60 -10.97 5.17
N ARG A 149 -18.83 -9.67 5.27
CA ARG A 149 -20.16 -9.05 5.17
C ARG A 149 -20.27 -8.30 3.86
N GLY A 150 -21.47 -8.15 3.33
CA GLY A 150 -21.74 -7.32 2.17
C GLY A 150 -23.20 -7.38 1.75
N GLU A 151 -23.45 -7.16 0.47
CA GLU A 151 -24.78 -7.25 -0.12
C GLU A 151 -24.76 -8.17 -1.34
N LEU A 152 -25.82 -8.96 -1.52
CA LEU A 152 -26.05 -9.84 -2.65
C LEU A 152 -27.30 -9.39 -3.41
N LEU A 153 -27.22 -9.30 -4.74
CA LEU A 153 -28.37 -9.01 -5.59
C LEU A 153 -29.23 -10.27 -5.76
N ARG A 154 -30.47 -10.22 -5.27
CA ARG A 154 -31.41 -11.33 -5.37
C ARG A 154 -32.80 -10.81 -5.77
N LYS A 155 -33.31 -11.31 -6.90
CA LYS A 155 -34.63 -10.92 -7.44
C LYS A 155 -34.80 -9.40 -7.55
N GLY A 156 -33.77 -8.72 -8.08
CA GLY A 156 -33.76 -7.26 -8.27
C GLY A 156 -33.62 -6.42 -7.00
N ARG A 157 -33.31 -7.02 -5.85
CA ARG A 157 -33.09 -6.31 -4.58
C ARG A 157 -31.77 -6.72 -3.95
N TRP A 158 -31.05 -5.74 -3.41
CA TRP A 158 -29.85 -5.98 -2.61
C TRP A 158 -30.25 -6.49 -1.23
N ARG A 159 -29.65 -7.61 -0.82
CA ARG A 159 -29.91 -8.31 0.44
C ARG A 159 -28.64 -8.42 1.26
N PRO A 160 -28.68 -8.25 2.59
CA PRO A 160 -27.51 -8.48 3.43
C PRO A 160 -26.97 -9.90 3.25
N LEU A 161 -25.68 -9.98 2.98
CA LEU A 161 -24.88 -11.20 2.89
C LEU A 161 -23.90 -11.21 4.05
N ARG A 162 -23.76 -12.36 4.70
CA ARG A 162 -22.69 -12.63 5.66
C ARG A 162 -22.16 -14.03 5.44
N MET A 163 -20.85 -14.19 5.41
CA MET A 163 -20.17 -15.47 5.26
C MET A 163 -19.14 -15.64 6.36
N LEU A 164 -19.04 -16.85 6.91
CA LEU A 164 -17.88 -17.29 7.66
C LEU A 164 -17.02 -18.12 6.71
N THR A 165 -15.79 -17.71 6.49
CA THR A 165 -14.92 -18.25 5.45
C THR A 165 -13.59 -18.69 6.05
N GLY A 166 -13.08 -19.84 5.58
CA GLY A 166 -11.65 -20.13 5.62
C GLY A 166 -10.93 -19.48 4.45
N ILE A 167 -9.60 -19.40 4.51
CA ILE A 167 -8.76 -18.96 3.39
C ILE A 167 -7.73 -20.04 3.11
N GLU A 168 -7.62 -20.43 1.84
CA GLU A 168 -6.67 -21.43 1.37
C GLU A 168 -5.77 -20.80 0.30
N GLN A 169 -4.49 -21.18 0.32
CA GLN A 169 -3.62 -20.88 -0.81
C GLN A 169 -3.94 -21.85 -1.95
N ALA A 170 -4.47 -21.33 -3.05
CA ALA A 170 -4.87 -22.10 -4.22
C ALA A 170 -3.78 -22.14 -5.32
N GLY A 171 -2.70 -21.38 -5.15
CA GLY A 171 -1.53 -21.38 -6.02
C GLY A 171 -0.55 -20.24 -5.68
N PRO A 172 0.51 -20.04 -6.48
CA PRO A 172 1.49 -18.98 -6.25
C PRO A 172 0.91 -17.56 -6.33
N LEU A 173 -0.14 -17.36 -7.12
CA LEU A 173 -0.82 -16.08 -7.31
C LEU A 173 -2.33 -16.20 -7.07
N LYS A 174 -2.77 -17.28 -6.42
CA LYS A 174 -4.19 -17.57 -6.24
C LYS A 174 -4.50 -17.89 -4.79
N VAL A 175 -5.56 -17.26 -4.29
CA VAL A 175 -6.12 -17.50 -2.96
C VAL A 175 -7.58 -17.91 -3.13
N ALA A 176 -8.05 -18.86 -2.33
CA ALA A 176 -9.44 -19.26 -2.29
C ALA A 176 -10.06 -18.84 -0.96
N LEU A 177 -11.17 -18.10 -1.01
CA LEU A 177 -12.07 -17.99 0.13
C LEU A 177 -13.00 -19.19 0.08
N VAL A 178 -13.11 -19.89 1.21
CA VAL A 178 -13.90 -21.11 1.35
C VAL A 178 -15.03 -20.85 2.35
N PRO A 179 -16.23 -20.45 1.88
CA PRO A 179 -17.40 -20.31 2.72
C PRO A 179 -17.74 -21.60 3.47
N GLN A 180 -17.77 -21.51 4.79
CA GLN A 180 -18.18 -22.57 5.70
C GLN A 180 -19.64 -22.40 6.12
N ARG A 181 -20.07 -21.14 6.32
CA ARG A 181 -21.46 -20.78 6.62
C ARG A 181 -21.84 -19.53 5.84
N ILE A 182 -23.03 -19.55 5.24
CA ILE A 182 -23.54 -18.47 4.40
C ILE A 182 -24.89 -18.04 4.96
N PHE A 183 -25.05 -16.74 5.16
CA PHE A 183 -26.28 -16.13 5.65
C PHE A 183 -26.76 -15.10 4.66
N VAL A 184 -28.04 -15.17 4.31
CA VAL A 184 -28.72 -14.18 3.44
C VAL A 184 -29.97 -13.71 4.17
N ASP A 185 -30.14 -12.40 4.31
CA ASP A 185 -31.21 -11.81 5.13
C ASP A 185 -31.23 -12.38 6.57
N GLY A 186 -30.04 -12.70 7.11
CA GLY A 186 -29.88 -13.28 8.45
C GLY A 186 -30.17 -14.78 8.58
N VAL A 187 -30.68 -15.43 7.53
CA VAL A 187 -30.99 -16.86 7.51
C VAL A 187 -29.77 -17.65 7.06
N ASP A 188 -29.37 -18.67 7.83
CA ASP A 188 -28.32 -19.63 7.43
C ASP A 188 -28.84 -20.50 6.28
N VAL A 189 -28.28 -20.32 5.08
CA VAL A 189 -28.69 -21.04 3.87
C VAL A 189 -27.83 -22.27 3.60
N THR A 190 -26.72 -22.46 4.34
CA THR A 190 -25.79 -23.57 4.11
C THR A 190 -26.44 -24.95 4.23
N PRO A 191 -27.27 -25.24 5.26
CA PRO A 191 -27.94 -26.55 5.36
C PRO A 191 -28.85 -26.85 4.16
N SER A 192 -29.56 -25.84 3.66
CA SER A 192 -30.46 -25.98 2.52
C SER A 192 -29.70 -26.26 1.21
N LEU A 193 -28.58 -25.57 0.98
CA LEU A 193 -27.71 -25.84 -0.17
C LEU A 193 -27.15 -27.26 -0.11
N SER A 194 -26.65 -27.67 1.07
CA SER A 194 -26.10 -29.01 1.27
C SER A 194 -27.13 -30.12 1.10
N ALA A 195 -28.35 -29.95 1.62
CA ALA A 195 -29.42 -30.95 1.52
C ALA A 195 -29.90 -31.16 0.08
N ALA A 196 -29.85 -30.10 -0.72
CA ALA A 196 -30.21 -30.15 -2.13
C ALA A 196 -29.03 -30.52 -3.05
N SER A 197 -27.83 -30.72 -2.49
CA SER A 197 -26.58 -30.94 -3.25
C SER A 197 -26.32 -29.83 -4.30
N ILE A 198 -26.67 -28.59 -3.96
CA ILE A 198 -26.51 -27.42 -4.84
C ILE A 198 -25.21 -26.71 -4.46
N GLU A 199 -24.34 -26.50 -5.45
CA GLU A 199 -23.13 -25.69 -5.28
C GLU A 199 -23.44 -24.19 -5.31
N MET A 200 -22.62 -23.39 -4.64
CA MET A 200 -22.80 -21.94 -4.59
C MET A 200 -22.74 -21.30 -5.99
N SER A 201 -21.85 -21.79 -6.87
CA SER A 201 -21.75 -21.35 -8.26
C SER A 201 -22.99 -21.63 -9.11
N GLU A 202 -23.87 -22.55 -8.70
CA GLU A 202 -25.14 -22.80 -9.37
C GLU A 202 -26.19 -21.75 -9.00
N VAL A 203 -26.07 -21.13 -7.83
CA VAL A 203 -27.00 -20.13 -7.31
C VAL A 203 -26.56 -18.71 -7.64
N LEU A 204 -25.25 -18.46 -7.61
CA LEU A 204 -24.64 -17.16 -7.82
C LEU A 204 -23.58 -17.26 -8.90
N GLN A 205 -23.75 -16.48 -9.96
CA GLN A 205 -22.70 -16.29 -10.96
C GLN A 205 -21.81 -15.13 -10.50
N LEU A 206 -20.58 -15.43 -10.10
CA LEU A 206 -19.54 -14.43 -9.83
C LEU A 206 -18.35 -14.74 -10.72
N HIS A 207 -18.12 -13.88 -11.70
CA HIS A 207 -16.97 -13.95 -12.59
C HIS A 207 -16.55 -12.52 -12.96
N THR A 208 -15.33 -12.17 -12.60
CA THR A 208 -14.68 -10.89 -12.88
C THR A 208 -13.33 -11.15 -13.52
N ALA A 209 -12.52 -10.12 -13.80
CA ALA A 209 -11.18 -10.31 -14.36
C ALA A 209 -10.25 -11.08 -13.39
N HIS A 210 -10.41 -10.85 -12.09
CA HIS A 210 -9.53 -11.38 -11.04
C HIS A 210 -10.25 -12.21 -9.97
N MET A 211 -11.56 -12.45 -10.09
CA MET A 211 -12.31 -13.25 -9.13
C MET A 211 -13.30 -14.18 -9.82
N GLN A 212 -13.44 -15.40 -9.31
CA GLN A 212 -14.42 -16.35 -9.81
C GLN A 212 -14.96 -17.25 -8.71
N LEU A 213 -16.25 -17.49 -8.72
CA LEU A 213 -16.88 -18.53 -7.91
C LEU A 213 -16.89 -19.86 -8.67
N VAL A 214 -16.21 -20.87 -8.13
CA VAL A 214 -16.11 -22.22 -8.69
C VAL A 214 -16.55 -23.24 -7.64
N GLY A 215 -17.66 -23.92 -7.91
CA GLY A 215 -18.33 -24.78 -6.92
C GLY A 215 -18.68 -23.99 -5.67
N ASN A 216 -18.01 -24.31 -4.56
CA ASN A 216 -18.17 -23.64 -3.28
C ASN A 216 -16.96 -22.77 -2.88
N ARG A 217 -16.10 -22.38 -3.83
CA ARG A 217 -14.89 -21.57 -3.55
C ARG A 217 -14.89 -20.28 -4.35
N ILE A 218 -14.56 -19.17 -3.71
CA ILE A 218 -14.28 -17.91 -4.39
C ILE A 218 -12.78 -17.84 -4.62
N LEU A 219 -12.36 -18.09 -5.85
CA LEU A 219 -10.98 -17.96 -6.29
C LEU A 219 -10.69 -16.49 -6.58
N VAL A 220 -9.58 -15.99 -6.05
CA VAL A 220 -9.06 -14.65 -6.29
C VAL A 220 -7.68 -14.80 -6.93
N ASP A 221 -7.53 -14.24 -8.12
CA ASP A 221 -6.25 -14.07 -8.79
C ASP A 221 -5.62 -12.76 -8.31
N LEU A 222 -4.40 -12.84 -7.78
CA LEU A 222 -3.67 -11.70 -7.26
C LEU A 222 -2.92 -10.95 -8.37
N ASP A 223 -2.73 -11.56 -9.54
CA ASP A 223 -2.10 -10.89 -10.69
C ASP A 223 -3.07 -9.87 -11.28
N GLY A 224 -2.66 -8.60 -11.32
CA GLY A 224 -3.49 -7.50 -11.82
C GLY A 224 -4.56 -6.96 -10.86
N LEU A 225 -4.80 -7.61 -9.72
CA LEU A 225 -5.77 -7.12 -8.70
C LEU A 225 -5.34 -5.77 -8.10
N PHE A 226 -4.04 -5.55 -7.98
CA PHE A 226 -3.48 -4.31 -7.45
C PHE A 226 -3.47 -3.20 -8.50
N PRO A 227 -3.74 -1.94 -8.11
CA PRO A 227 -3.52 -0.82 -9.01
C PRO A 227 -2.03 -0.76 -9.42
N PRO A 228 -1.69 -0.04 -10.50
CA PRO A 228 -0.31 0.19 -10.88
C PRO A 228 0.56 0.61 -9.68
N PRO A 229 1.83 0.19 -9.63
CA PRO A 229 2.63 -0.40 -10.70
C PRO A 229 2.35 -1.89 -10.91
N ARG A 230 2.86 -2.47 -12.01
CA ARG A 230 2.76 -3.92 -12.21
C ARG A 230 3.59 -4.61 -11.14
N LEU A 231 2.94 -5.38 -10.28
CA LEU A 231 3.60 -6.18 -9.25
C LEU A 231 3.86 -7.59 -9.79
N GLU A 232 5.10 -8.04 -9.74
CA GLU A 232 5.47 -9.42 -10.06
C GLU A 232 5.94 -10.11 -8.79
N PHE A 233 5.19 -11.10 -8.33
CA PHE A 233 5.51 -11.83 -7.10
C PHE A 233 4.92 -13.25 -7.12
N ALA A 234 5.27 -14.02 -6.10
CA ALA A 234 4.60 -15.28 -5.76
C ALA A 234 4.37 -15.30 -4.26
N VAL A 235 3.22 -15.79 -3.82
CA VAL A 235 2.93 -16.07 -2.42
C VAL A 235 3.60 -17.39 -2.06
N ARG A 236 4.54 -17.35 -1.12
CA ARG A 236 5.17 -18.54 -0.53
C ARG A 236 4.32 -19.12 0.59
N SER A 237 3.77 -18.24 1.43
CA SER A 237 2.88 -18.65 2.52
C SER A 237 1.89 -17.56 2.85
N LEU A 238 0.69 -17.96 3.26
CA LEU A 238 -0.36 -17.11 3.76
C LEU A 238 -0.77 -17.56 5.16
N LYS A 239 -0.96 -16.61 6.07
CA LYS A 239 -1.48 -16.87 7.40
C LYS A 239 -2.50 -15.80 7.80
N LEU A 240 -3.61 -16.22 8.39
CA LEU A 240 -4.58 -15.30 8.98
C LEU A 240 -4.01 -14.67 10.26
N ALA A 241 -4.23 -13.37 10.39
CA ALA A 241 -3.88 -12.58 11.55
C ALA A 241 -5.07 -11.72 11.99
N ASP A 242 -5.03 -11.21 13.22
CA ASP A 242 -6.11 -10.36 13.71
C ASP A 242 -6.15 -9.07 12.89
N GLY A 243 -7.26 -8.84 12.18
CA GLY A 243 -7.47 -7.67 11.33
C GLY A 243 -6.86 -7.75 9.92
N GLY A 244 -6.37 -8.92 9.49
CA GLY A 244 -5.83 -9.09 8.14
C GLY A 244 -5.09 -10.40 7.90
N MET A 245 -4.08 -10.35 7.04
CA MET A 245 -3.28 -11.51 6.66
C MET A 245 -1.78 -11.19 6.64
N ASP A 246 -0.97 -12.12 7.15
CA ASP A 246 0.47 -12.13 6.95
C ASP A 246 0.80 -12.93 5.69
N LEU A 247 1.56 -12.31 4.78
CA LEU A 247 2.00 -12.91 3.53
C LEU A 247 3.52 -12.94 3.46
N GLN A 248 4.07 -14.11 3.16
CA GLN A 248 5.45 -14.24 2.73
C GLN A 248 5.50 -14.36 1.22
N LEU A 249 6.30 -13.53 0.58
CA LEU A 249 6.39 -13.41 -0.88
C LEU A 249 7.78 -13.83 -1.35
N GLY A 250 7.85 -14.47 -2.52
CA GLY A 250 9.09 -14.84 -3.21
C GLY A 250 10.00 -15.78 -2.41
N ASP A 251 11.31 -15.56 -2.56
CA ASP A 251 12.39 -16.32 -1.91
C ASP A 251 12.44 -16.07 -0.41
N ASP A 252 13.12 -16.95 0.34
CA ASP A 252 13.31 -16.76 1.79
C ASP A 252 14.12 -15.48 2.05
N LEU A 253 13.62 -14.63 2.96
CA LEU A 253 14.34 -13.43 3.40
C LEU A 253 15.73 -13.77 3.97
N ALA A 254 15.88 -14.93 4.62
CA ALA A 254 17.16 -15.38 5.14
C ALA A 254 18.20 -15.66 4.04
N SER A 255 17.76 -15.89 2.79
CA SER A 255 18.67 -16.17 1.67
C SER A 255 19.31 -14.91 1.06
N LEU A 256 18.77 -13.72 1.36
CA LEU A 256 19.24 -12.49 0.73
C LEU A 256 20.33 -11.80 1.56
N GLN A 257 21.26 -11.18 0.84
CA GLN A 257 22.26 -10.29 1.44
C GLN A 257 21.66 -8.89 1.60
N TRP A 258 21.30 -8.55 2.83
CA TRP A 258 20.85 -7.19 3.16
C TRP A 258 22.03 -6.20 3.15
N PRO A 259 21.81 -4.96 2.68
CA PRO A 259 22.80 -3.92 2.78
C PRO A 259 23.10 -3.65 4.26
N GLN A 260 24.39 -3.51 4.58
CA GLN A 260 24.86 -3.18 5.94
C GLN A 260 24.63 -1.70 6.20
N LEU A 261 23.39 -1.33 6.51
CA LEU A 261 22.99 0.04 6.84
C LEU A 261 22.98 0.24 8.35
N GLN A 262 23.45 1.39 8.81
CA GLN A 262 23.25 1.91 10.16
C GLN A 262 22.01 2.83 10.20
N ALA A 263 20.96 2.45 9.45
CA ALA A 263 19.72 3.20 9.33
C ALA A 263 18.81 2.96 10.55
N PRO A 264 17.82 3.85 10.79
CA PRO A 264 16.71 3.54 11.69
C PRO A 264 16.02 2.23 11.31
N GLU A 265 15.23 1.66 12.21
CA GLU A 265 14.51 0.40 11.95
C GLU A 265 13.56 0.49 10.75
N SER A 266 12.92 1.65 10.57
CA SER A 266 11.96 1.92 9.50
C SER A 266 12.61 2.78 8.40
N TYR A 267 12.71 2.21 7.19
CA TYR A 267 13.32 2.88 6.05
C TYR A 267 12.94 2.23 4.72
N MET A 268 13.17 2.98 3.63
CA MET A 268 13.39 2.40 2.31
C MET A 268 14.76 2.82 1.80
N PHE A 269 15.49 1.92 1.17
CA PHE A 269 16.79 2.18 0.58
C PHE A 269 16.78 1.76 -0.89
N ILE A 270 17.32 2.59 -1.77
CA ILE A 270 17.39 2.35 -3.20
C ILE A 270 18.84 2.34 -3.65
N GLN A 271 19.20 1.36 -4.47
CA GLN A 271 20.53 1.26 -5.09
C GLN A 271 20.43 0.83 -6.55
N GLY A 272 21.18 1.52 -7.41
CA GLY A 272 21.31 1.21 -8.83
C GLY A 272 20.17 1.77 -9.67
N GLY A 273 20.35 1.71 -10.99
CA GLY A 273 19.41 2.24 -11.98
C GLY A 273 19.25 3.76 -11.94
N ASP A 274 18.49 4.27 -12.90
CA ASP A 274 18.15 5.69 -12.95
C ASP A 274 16.69 5.87 -12.52
N ILE A 275 16.44 6.78 -11.59
CA ILE A 275 15.09 7.06 -11.09
C ILE A 275 14.75 8.51 -11.31
N LYS A 276 13.67 8.77 -12.04
CA LYS A 276 13.05 10.09 -12.11
C LYS A 276 12.03 10.23 -10.99
N MET A 277 12.20 11.29 -10.23
CA MET A 277 11.34 11.67 -9.11
C MET A 277 11.07 13.17 -9.20
N ALA A 278 9.82 13.54 -9.42
CA ALA A 278 9.36 14.90 -9.65
C ALA A 278 10.17 15.60 -10.77
N ARG A 279 11.00 16.59 -10.39
CA ARG A 279 11.82 17.36 -11.34
C ARG A 279 13.28 16.90 -11.39
N THR A 280 13.62 15.83 -10.69
CA THR A 280 15.00 15.35 -10.52
C THR A 280 15.15 13.94 -11.08
N ILE A 281 16.34 13.65 -11.60
CA ILE A 281 16.76 12.30 -11.96
C ILE A 281 17.93 11.91 -11.06
N LEU A 282 17.78 10.81 -10.34
CA LEU A 282 18.85 10.16 -9.59
C LEU A 282 19.52 9.15 -10.52
N VAL A 283 20.68 9.52 -11.06
CA VAL A 283 21.50 8.62 -11.88
C VAL A 283 22.30 7.70 -10.96
N LYS A 284 22.34 6.40 -11.28
CA LYS A 284 22.95 5.36 -10.44
C LYS A 284 22.46 5.48 -8.99
N ALA A 285 21.14 5.46 -8.82
CA ALA A 285 20.44 5.84 -7.60
C ALA A 285 21.09 5.22 -6.35
N TYR A 286 21.23 6.04 -5.32
CA TYR A 286 21.79 5.65 -4.03
C TYR A 286 21.09 6.49 -2.97
N ALA A 287 19.90 6.07 -2.55
CA ALA A 287 19.00 6.92 -1.80
C ALA A 287 18.39 6.23 -0.59
N LEU A 288 18.34 6.93 0.55
CA LEU A 288 17.71 6.48 1.78
C LEU A 288 16.47 7.33 2.06
N PHE A 289 15.32 6.68 2.21
CA PHE A 289 14.07 7.30 2.63
C PHE A 289 13.82 7.00 4.10
N THR A 290 13.47 8.02 4.87
CA THR A 290 13.06 7.90 6.27
C THR A 290 11.83 8.77 6.56
N SER A 291 11.21 8.55 7.71
CA SER A 291 10.23 9.51 8.23
C SER A 291 10.92 10.84 8.55
N LEU A 292 10.24 11.95 8.26
CA LEU A 292 10.60 13.29 8.74
C LEU A 292 10.26 13.46 10.22
N SER A 293 9.32 12.68 10.76
CA SER A 293 8.94 12.72 12.17
C SER A 293 9.79 11.73 12.97
N PRO A 294 10.73 12.19 13.81
CA PRO A 294 11.63 11.30 14.55
C PRO A 294 10.84 10.30 15.41
N GLY A 295 11.28 9.04 15.39
CA GLY A 295 10.65 7.95 16.16
C GLY A 295 9.32 7.44 15.59
N GLN A 296 8.82 8.00 14.48
CA GLN A 296 7.66 7.45 13.78
C GLN A 296 8.11 6.53 12.63
N PRO A 297 7.41 5.41 12.39
CA PRO A 297 7.62 4.60 11.19
C PRO A 297 7.46 5.45 9.92
N LEU A 298 8.23 5.11 8.89
CA LEU A 298 8.06 5.64 7.56
C LEU A 298 6.68 5.24 7.02
N LEU A 299 5.89 6.25 6.64
CA LEU A 299 4.73 6.11 5.78
C LEU A 299 5.12 6.65 4.40
N PHE A 300 5.14 5.78 3.40
CA PHE A 300 5.40 6.17 2.02
C PHE A 300 4.19 5.86 1.16
N ASN A 301 3.61 6.86 0.51
CA ASN A 301 2.52 6.70 -0.44
C ASN A 301 3.07 6.97 -1.85
N LEU A 302 3.11 5.96 -2.71
CA LEU A 302 3.64 6.06 -4.06
C LEU A 302 2.86 7.04 -4.93
N TYR A 303 1.54 7.12 -4.82
CA TYR A 303 0.74 8.03 -5.65
C TYR A 303 0.77 9.48 -5.13
N ASP A 304 0.92 9.67 -3.82
CA ASP A 304 0.98 10.99 -3.18
C ASP A 304 2.40 11.41 -2.78
N TYR A 305 3.43 10.68 -3.21
CA TYR A 305 4.80 10.89 -2.72
C TYR A 305 5.27 12.33 -2.95
N ARG A 306 4.87 12.97 -4.06
CA ARG A 306 5.20 14.36 -4.37
C ARG A 306 4.70 15.33 -3.30
N ARG A 307 3.50 15.09 -2.78
CA ARG A 307 2.90 15.89 -1.70
C ARG A 307 3.67 15.64 -0.41
N GLN A 308 4.07 14.40 -0.13
CA GLN A 308 4.92 14.09 1.03
C GLN A 308 6.30 14.76 0.93
N LEU A 309 6.86 14.88 -0.28
CA LEU A 309 8.13 15.58 -0.54
C LEU A 309 8.03 17.10 -0.45
N GLN A 310 6.87 17.71 -0.78
CA GLN A 310 6.68 19.16 -0.64
C GLN A 310 6.88 19.65 0.80
N TYR A 311 6.57 18.79 1.77
CA TYR A 311 6.76 19.04 3.19
C TYR A 311 7.93 18.22 3.77
N GLY A 312 8.75 17.61 2.91
CA GLY A 312 9.88 16.77 3.27
C GLY A 312 11.21 17.51 3.25
N GLU A 313 12.27 16.76 3.49
CA GLU A 313 13.65 17.22 3.32
C GLU A 313 14.40 16.30 2.35
N ILE A 314 15.24 16.90 1.50
CA ILE A 314 16.14 16.18 0.62
C ILE A 314 17.56 16.69 0.89
N ARG A 315 18.48 15.77 1.19
CA ARG A 315 19.88 16.08 1.49
C ARG A 315 20.78 15.25 0.59
N LEU A 316 21.77 15.90 -0.01
CA LEU A 316 22.76 15.25 -0.88
C LEU A 316 24.10 15.16 -0.14
N ARG A 317 24.66 13.96 -0.08
CA ARG A 317 26.01 13.70 0.43
C ARG A 317 27.02 13.83 -0.71
N GLN A 318 28.28 14.13 -0.37
CA GLN A 318 29.35 14.32 -1.34
C GLN A 318 29.60 13.11 -2.26
N ASP A 319 29.30 11.89 -1.80
CA ASP A 319 29.40 10.65 -2.57
C ASP A 319 28.17 10.35 -3.44
N GLY A 320 27.26 11.32 -3.60
CA GLY A 320 26.04 11.17 -4.39
C GLY A 320 24.88 10.47 -3.66
N MET A 321 25.05 10.08 -2.39
CA MET A 321 23.95 9.55 -1.59
C MET A 321 22.87 10.61 -1.37
N VAL A 322 21.61 10.27 -1.61
CA VAL A 322 20.47 11.16 -1.38
C VAL A 322 19.65 10.67 -0.20
N HIS A 323 19.62 11.43 0.88
CA HIS A 323 18.70 11.19 1.99
C HIS A 323 17.40 11.97 1.74
N ILE A 324 16.27 11.29 1.90
CA ILE A 324 14.93 11.82 1.64
C ILE A 324 14.08 11.55 2.89
N ALA A 325 13.85 12.59 3.68
CA ALA A 325 12.92 12.51 4.80
C ALA A 325 11.53 12.93 4.32
N VAL A 326 10.57 12.00 4.31
CA VAL A 326 9.21 12.28 3.85
C VAL A 326 8.28 12.61 4.99
N SER A 327 7.38 13.55 4.76
CA SER A 327 6.36 13.92 5.74
C SER A 327 5.29 12.82 5.86
N PRO A 328 4.87 12.43 7.08
CA PRO A 328 3.80 11.45 7.26
C PRO A 328 2.40 12.03 6.93
N VAL A 329 2.33 13.32 6.61
CA VAL A 329 1.06 14.05 6.44
C VAL A 329 0.26 13.44 5.30
N LYS A 330 -0.93 12.93 5.63
CA LYS A 330 -2.09 12.86 4.73
C LYS A 330 -2.53 14.30 4.46
N ALA A 331 -1.80 15.05 3.63
CA ALA A 331 -2.06 16.49 3.53
C ALA A 331 -3.47 16.68 2.95
N PRO A 332 -4.34 17.49 3.58
CA PRO A 332 -5.68 17.72 3.06
C PRO A 332 -5.58 18.14 1.59
N ALA A 333 -6.53 17.68 0.77
CA ALA A 333 -6.65 18.15 -0.61
C ALA A 333 -6.54 19.68 -0.59
N PRO A 334 -5.74 20.31 -1.48
CA PRO A 334 -5.74 21.75 -1.59
C PRO A 334 -7.20 22.12 -1.80
N GLN A 335 -7.76 22.94 -0.91
CA GLN A 335 -9.00 23.62 -1.23
C GLN A 335 -8.68 24.41 -2.50
N GLU A 336 -9.22 23.96 -3.62
CA GLU A 336 -9.23 24.73 -4.84
C GLU A 336 -9.96 26.02 -4.46
N LYS A 337 -9.18 27.08 -4.22
CA LYS A 337 -9.76 28.42 -4.14
C LYS A 337 -10.41 28.61 -5.50
N ALA A 338 -11.74 28.52 -5.53
CA ALA A 338 -12.52 28.98 -6.66
C ALA A 338 -12.01 30.38 -7.02
N LEU A 339 -11.35 30.46 -8.16
CA LEU A 339 -10.92 31.69 -8.80
C LEU A 339 -12.02 32.16 -9.74
#